data_AF-A0A3N2PEG9-F1
#
_entry.id   AF-A0A3N2PEG9-F1
#
_cell.length_a   1.000
_cell.length_b   1.000
_cell.length_c   1.000
_cell.angle_alpha   90.00
_cell.angle_beta   90.00
_cell.angle_gamma   90.00
#
_symmetry.space_group_name_H-M   'P 1'
#
loop_
_entity.id
_entity.type
_entity.pdbx_description
1 polymer ?
#
loop_
_entity_poly.entity_id
_entity_poly.type
_entity_poly.pdbx_seq_one_letter_code
_entity_poly.pdbx_strand_id
1 'polypeptide(L)'
;MQDVHIGPGWWAALGPTRVAAAVLDALSYARSKAALAMTTLGRHGHRPQLPPAPEIAPPIDVPHVDSPGFERAIEARLDRAFAMLEAARRIRESLADPQPRTVSGPSRLFRVTVLGAVVQSAEVDEDHLGPYAGGELANDARLALQEAARLPIPAS
;
A
#
# COMPACT_ATOMS: atom_id res chain seq x y z
N MET A 1 10.29 -8.79 1.00
CA MET A 1 9.03 -9.52 1.24
C MET A 1 9.01 -9.86 2.74
N GLN A 2 8.02 -9.40 3.51
CA GLN A 2 7.91 -9.75 4.93
C GLN A 2 6.97 -10.96 5.04
N ASP A 3 7.48 -12.07 5.56
CA ASP A 3 6.66 -13.24 5.89
C ASP A 3 5.93 -12.99 7.21
N VAL A 4 4.60 -13.13 7.18
CA VAL A 4 3.75 -13.08 8.37
C VAL A 4 3.52 -14.51 8.82
N HIS A 5 3.85 -14.81 10.08
CA HIS A 5 3.65 -16.13 10.68
C HIS A 5 2.99 -15.97 12.06
N ILE A 6 2.02 -16.83 12.35
CA ILE A 6 1.35 -16.91 13.64
C ILE A 6 1.78 -18.22 14.31
N GLY A 7 2.44 -18.09 15.46
CA GLY A 7 3.06 -19.23 16.15
C GLY A 7 2.04 -20.21 16.76
N PRO A 8 2.42 -21.49 16.92
CA PRO A 8 1.57 -22.49 17.57
C PRO A 8 1.39 -22.12 19.05
N GLY A 9 0.14 -21.86 19.46
CA GLY A 9 -0.20 -21.41 20.82
C GLY A 9 -0.78 -19.99 20.91
N TRP A 10 -0.85 -19.26 19.80
CA TRP A 10 -1.48 -17.93 19.73
C TRP A 10 -2.91 -17.92 20.29
N TRP A 11 -3.68 -18.99 20.07
CA TRP A 11 -5.06 -19.10 20.54
C TRP A 11 -5.17 -19.01 22.07
N ALA A 12 -4.29 -19.70 22.79
CA ALA A 12 -4.29 -19.66 24.26
C ALA A 12 -3.71 -18.34 24.81
N ALA A 13 -2.76 -17.73 24.09
CA ALA A 13 -2.07 -16.52 24.55
C ALA A 13 -2.88 -15.24 24.30
N LEU A 14 -3.56 -15.15 23.15
CA LEU A 14 -4.25 -13.93 22.69
C LEU A 14 -5.77 -14.15 22.54
N GLY A 15 -6.16 -15.34 22.09
CA GLY A 15 -7.54 -15.63 21.69
C GLY A 15 -7.96 -14.88 20.41
N PRO A 16 -9.19 -15.13 19.94
CA PRO A 16 -9.73 -14.53 18.71
C PRO A 16 -9.83 -12.99 18.79
N THR A 17 -10.17 -12.44 19.96
CA THR A 17 -10.42 -11.01 20.13
C THR A 17 -9.16 -10.14 20.07
N ARG A 18 -7.99 -10.67 20.44
CA ARG A 18 -6.74 -9.87 20.52
C ARG A 18 -5.76 -10.13 19.38
N VAL A 19 -5.98 -11.16 18.56
CA VAL A 19 -5.04 -11.51 17.50
C VAL A 19 -4.95 -10.42 16.43
N ALA A 20 -6.05 -9.71 16.14
CA ALA A 20 -6.05 -8.59 15.19
C ALA A 20 -5.08 -7.47 15.60
N ALA A 21 -5.21 -7.01 16.85
CA ALA A 21 -4.34 -5.98 17.42
C ALA A 21 -2.88 -6.45 17.47
N ALA A 22 -2.63 -7.69 17.88
CA ALA A 22 -1.28 -8.25 17.94
C ALA A 22 -0.60 -8.31 16.56
N VAL A 23 -1.35 -8.60 15.49
CA VAL A 23 -0.82 -8.57 14.11
C VAL A 23 -0.41 -7.15 13.71
N LEU A 24 -1.21 -6.13 14.05
CA LEU A 24 -0.87 -4.73 13.77
C LEU A 24 0.33 -4.25 14.59
N ASP A 25 0.42 -4.64 15.86
CA ASP A 25 1.57 -4.32 16.71
C ASP A 25 2.85 -4.95 16.17
N ALA A 26 2.79 -6.20 15.75
CA ALA A 26 3.92 -6.89 15.11
C ALA A 26 4.36 -6.19 13.81
N LEU A 27 3.42 -5.71 13.00
CA LEU A 27 3.71 -4.94 11.79
C LEU A 27 4.38 -3.60 12.11
N SER A 28 3.86 -2.88 13.11
CA SER A 28 4.44 -1.61 13.57
C SER A 28 5.88 -1.79 14.08
N TYR A 29 6.11 -2.85 14.87
CA TYR A 29 7.42 -3.22 15.36
C TYR A 29 8.38 -3.57 14.20
N ALA A 30 7.93 -4.37 13.23
CA ALA A 30 8.73 -4.73 12.06
C ALA A 30 9.11 -3.51 11.20
N ARG A 31 8.18 -2.56 11.00
CA ARG A 31 8.43 -1.28 10.29
C ARG A 31 9.45 -0.42 11.03
N SER A 32 9.34 -0.33 12.35
CA SER A 32 10.28 0.41 13.19
C SER A 32 11.70 -0.19 13.09
N LYS A 33 11.82 -1.52 13.15
CA LYS A 33 13.09 -2.22 12.98
C LYS A 33 13.68 -2.01 11.58
N ALA A 34 12.85 -2.04 10.54
CA ALA A 34 13.30 -1.77 9.17
C ALA A 34 13.80 -0.32 9.01
N ALA A 35 13.08 0.67 9.54
CA ALA A 35 13.49 2.07 9.50
C ALA A 35 14.85 2.29 10.19
N LEU A 36 15.08 1.64 11.34
CA LEU A 36 16.37 1.68 12.03
C LEU A 36 17.49 1.05 11.19
N ALA A 37 17.23 -0.09 10.56
CA ALA A 37 18.19 -0.76 9.68
C ALA A 37 18.56 0.13 8.48
N MET A 38 17.56 0.74 7.82
CA MET A 38 17.77 1.67 6.71
C MET A 38 18.62 2.89 7.12
N THR A 39 18.35 3.44 8.30
CA THR A 39 19.11 4.57 8.86
C THR A 39 20.57 4.18 9.11
N THR A 40 20.78 2.98 9.66
CA THR A 40 22.12 2.44 9.94
C THR A 40 22.88 2.20 8.64
N LEU A 41 22.25 1.57 7.65
CA LEU A 41 22.84 1.32 6.32
C LEU A 41 23.20 2.63 5.61
N GLY A 42 22.31 3.63 5.65
CA GLY A 42 22.57 4.95 5.08
C GLY A 42 23.77 5.65 5.72
N ARG A 43 23.93 5.53 7.05
CA ARG A 43 25.11 6.05 7.77
C ARG A 43 26.41 5.38 7.34
N HIS A 44 26.36 4.13 6.88
CA HIS A 44 27.51 3.37 6.38
C HIS A 44 27.64 3.41 4.85
N GLY A 45 26.96 4.32 4.15
CA GLY A 45 27.09 4.52 2.70
C GLY A 45 26.32 3.53 1.84
N HIS A 46 25.52 2.63 2.43
CA HIS A 46 24.65 1.73 1.69
C HIS A 46 23.29 2.39 1.47
N ARG A 47 22.95 2.69 0.21
CA ARG A 47 21.64 3.23 -0.18
C ARG A 47 20.80 2.07 -0.75
N PRO A 48 19.79 1.57 -0.04
CA PRO A 48 18.98 0.46 -0.54
C PRO A 48 18.16 0.92 -1.74
N GLN A 49 18.13 0.12 -2.80
CA GLN A 49 17.25 0.37 -3.94
C GLN A 49 15.79 0.25 -3.45
N LEU A 50 15.08 1.36 -3.47
CA LEU A 50 13.63 1.35 -3.37
C LEU A 50 13.07 0.66 -4.64
N PRO A 51 11.94 -0.06 -4.55
CA PRO A 51 11.28 -0.58 -5.73
C PRO A 51 11.00 0.56 -6.72
N PRO A 52 11.13 0.30 -8.04
CA PRO A 52 10.90 1.32 -9.05
C PRO A 52 9.50 1.91 -8.87
N ALA A 53 9.41 3.24 -8.90
CA ALA A 53 8.14 3.94 -8.97
C ALA A 53 7.37 3.46 -10.22
N PRO A 54 6.03 3.40 -10.19
CA PRO A 54 5.23 3.01 -11.35
C PRO A 54 5.63 3.86 -12.56
N GLU A 55 5.81 3.17 -13.69
CA GLU A 55 6.34 3.68 -14.93
C GLU A 55 5.57 4.92 -15.39
N ILE A 56 6.20 6.10 -15.29
CA ILE A 56 5.67 7.33 -15.86
C ILE A 56 5.80 7.17 -17.37
N ALA A 57 4.67 7.20 -18.09
CA ALA A 57 4.61 7.05 -19.53
C ALA A 57 5.64 7.95 -20.24
N PRO A 58 6.22 7.50 -21.38
CA PRO A 58 7.36 8.17 -22.01
C PRO A 58 7.05 9.64 -22.37
N PRO A 59 8.07 10.51 -22.37
CA PRO A 59 7.93 11.92 -22.71
C PRO A 59 7.39 12.09 -24.14
N ILE A 60 6.45 13.03 -24.34
CA ILE A 60 6.06 13.44 -25.70
C ILE A 60 7.25 14.18 -26.30
N ASP A 61 7.76 13.65 -27.40
CA ASP A 61 8.78 14.32 -28.20
C ASP A 61 8.12 15.48 -28.95
N VAL A 62 8.61 16.72 -28.75
CA VAL A 62 8.06 17.91 -29.41
C VAL A 62 8.93 18.18 -30.64
N PRO A 63 8.34 18.18 -31.86
CA PRO A 63 9.06 18.52 -33.09
C PRO A 63 9.67 19.93 -33.04
N HIS A 64 10.53 20.26 -34.00
CA HIS A 64 11.08 21.62 -34.15
C HIS A 64 10.00 22.64 -34.50
N VAL A 65 10.16 23.91 -34.09
CA VAL A 65 9.17 25.00 -34.24
C VAL A 65 8.66 25.20 -35.67
N ASP A 66 9.52 25.00 -36.65
CA ASP A 66 9.19 25.17 -38.08
C ASP A 66 8.54 23.92 -38.71
N SER A 67 8.26 22.88 -37.92
CA SER A 67 7.67 21.65 -38.43
C SER A 67 6.16 21.81 -38.61
N PRO A 68 5.56 21.30 -39.70
CA PRO A 68 4.11 21.41 -39.95
C PRO A 68 3.21 20.70 -38.91
N GLY A 69 3.81 19.95 -37.97
CA GLY A 69 3.13 19.32 -36.84
C GLY A 69 3.46 19.93 -35.47
N PHE A 70 4.22 21.04 -35.43
CA PHE A 70 4.66 21.67 -34.18
C PHE A 70 3.50 22.15 -33.32
N GLU A 71 2.56 22.91 -33.92
CA GLU A 71 1.39 23.43 -33.19
C GLU A 71 0.57 22.29 -32.57
N ARG A 72 0.26 21.24 -33.35
CA ARG A 72 -0.46 20.06 -32.86
C ARG A 72 0.29 19.31 -31.75
N ALA A 73 1.63 19.24 -31.82
CA ALA A 73 2.43 18.59 -30.79
C ALA A 73 2.50 19.41 -29.50
N ILE A 74 2.49 20.75 -29.61
CA ILE A 74 2.41 21.66 -28.46
C ILE A 74 1.02 21.57 -27.81
N GLU A 75 -0.06 21.57 -28.59
CA GLU A 75 -1.42 21.36 -28.08
C GLU A 75 -1.54 20.03 -27.32
N ALA A 76 -1.10 18.91 -27.93
CA ALA A 76 -1.11 17.61 -27.29
C ALA A 76 -0.27 17.57 -26.00
N ARG A 77 0.83 18.33 -25.94
CA ARG A 77 1.67 18.43 -24.74
C ARG A 77 1.01 19.29 -23.65
N LEU A 78 0.33 20.36 -24.01
CA LEU A 78 -0.44 21.20 -23.08
C LEU A 78 -1.64 20.43 -22.53
N ASP A 79 -2.42 19.75 -23.37
CA ASP A 79 -3.53 18.90 -22.95
C ASP A 79 -3.07 17.82 -21.98
N ARG A 80 -1.91 17.20 -22.26
CA ARG A 80 -1.32 16.23 -21.33
C ARG A 80 -0.89 16.89 -20.02
N ALA A 81 -0.28 18.08 -20.06
CA ALA A 81 0.12 18.79 -18.86
C ALA A 81 -1.10 19.15 -17.99
N PHE A 82 -2.21 19.59 -18.60
CA PHE A 82 -3.45 19.84 -17.89
C PHE A 82 -4.08 18.56 -17.34
N ALA A 83 -4.12 17.48 -18.11
CA ALA A 83 -4.59 16.18 -17.63
C ALA A 83 -3.75 15.66 -16.45
N MET A 84 -2.42 15.87 -16.48
CA MET A 84 -1.53 15.52 -15.38
C MET A 84 -1.76 16.39 -14.15
N LEU A 85 -1.94 17.71 -14.31
CA LEU A 85 -2.26 18.61 -13.20
C LEU A 85 -3.61 18.28 -12.56
N GLU A 86 -4.60 17.93 -13.37
CA GLU A 86 -5.92 17.54 -12.91
C GLU A 86 -5.91 16.17 -12.22
N ALA A 87 -5.12 15.22 -12.72
CA ALA A 87 -4.86 13.97 -12.03
C ALA A 87 -4.13 14.18 -10.70
N ALA A 88 -3.10 15.05 -10.67
CA ALA A 88 -2.39 15.40 -9.46
C ALA A 88 -3.30 16.11 -8.45
N ARG A 89 -4.21 16.98 -8.90
CA ARG A 89 -5.23 17.63 -8.08
C ARG A 89 -6.19 16.60 -7.48
N ARG A 90 -6.70 15.67 -8.29
CA ARG A 90 -7.56 14.58 -7.82
C ARG A 90 -6.87 13.65 -6.82
N ILE A 91 -5.60 13.33 -7.04
CA ILE A 91 -4.77 12.58 -6.08
C ILE A 91 -4.60 13.38 -4.79
N ARG A 92 -4.37 14.70 -4.89
CA ARG A 92 -4.22 15.56 -3.72
C ARG A 92 -5.54 15.68 -2.93
N GLU A 93 -6.67 15.76 -3.62
CA GLU A 93 -8.01 15.81 -3.02
C GLU A 93 -8.39 14.47 -2.38
N SER A 94 -8.08 13.34 -3.02
CA SER A 94 -8.29 12.02 -2.43
C SER A 94 -7.37 11.73 -1.23
N LEU A 95 -6.22 12.39 -1.16
CA LEU A 95 -5.35 12.41 0.01
C LEU A 95 -5.80 13.43 1.07
N ALA A 96 -6.58 14.46 0.69
CA ALA A 96 -7.08 15.49 1.59
C ALA A 96 -8.37 15.06 2.32
N ASP A 97 -9.20 14.23 1.68
CA ASP A 97 -10.34 13.57 2.31
C ASP A 97 -10.33 12.06 2.01
N PRO A 98 -9.38 11.32 2.61
CA PRO A 98 -9.29 9.89 2.38
C PRO A 98 -10.53 9.23 2.97
N GLN A 99 -11.32 8.53 2.16
CA GLN A 99 -12.39 7.68 2.69
C GLN A 99 -11.80 6.40 3.29
N PRO A 100 -12.29 5.94 4.45
CA PRO A 100 -11.90 4.64 4.98
C PRO A 100 -12.26 3.55 3.98
N ARG A 101 -11.31 2.68 3.65
CA ARG A 101 -11.55 1.47 2.87
C ARG A 101 -11.25 0.24 3.72
N THR A 102 -12.08 -0.77 3.58
CA THR A 102 -11.86 -2.07 4.24
C THR A 102 -11.34 -3.07 3.22
N VAL A 103 -10.27 -3.76 3.59
CA VAL A 103 -9.60 -4.77 2.75
C VAL A 103 -9.59 -6.08 3.52
N SER A 104 -9.93 -7.18 2.84
CA SER A 104 -10.01 -8.52 3.44
C SER A 104 -9.04 -9.45 2.74
N GLY A 105 -8.56 -10.47 3.44
CA GLY A 105 -7.89 -11.58 2.77
C GLY A 105 -8.91 -12.53 2.10
N PRO A 106 -8.45 -13.51 1.32
CA PRO A 106 -9.31 -14.42 0.54
C PRO A 106 -10.31 -15.21 1.38
N SER A 107 -9.91 -15.64 2.58
CA SER A 107 -10.76 -16.41 3.49
C SER A 107 -11.66 -15.53 4.35
N ARG A 108 -11.49 -14.20 4.26
CA ARG A 108 -12.23 -13.18 5.03
C ARG A 108 -12.11 -13.30 6.55
N LEU A 109 -11.13 -14.07 7.03
CA LEU A 109 -10.83 -14.22 8.44
C LEU A 109 -10.21 -12.96 9.02
N PHE A 110 -9.52 -12.16 8.21
CA PHE A 110 -8.87 -10.93 8.63
C PHE A 110 -9.27 -9.75 7.74
N ARG A 111 -9.66 -8.65 8.36
CA ARG A 111 -10.01 -7.39 7.70
C ARG A 111 -9.21 -6.25 8.26
N VAL A 112 -8.82 -5.31 7.39
CA VAL A 112 -8.10 -4.10 7.76
C VAL A 112 -8.83 -2.89 7.21
N THR A 113 -9.10 -1.91 8.05
CA THR A 113 -9.60 -0.61 7.62
C THR A 113 -8.43 0.34 7.48
N VAL A 114 -8.28 0.95 6.31
CA VAL A 114 -7.21 1.90 6.01
C VAL A 114 -7.76 3.24 5.52
N LEU A 115 -7.05 4.29 5.88
CA LEU A 115 -7.29 5.66 5.49
C LEU A 115 -6.08 6.13 4.67
N GLY A 116 -6.22 6.17 3.35
CA GLY A 116 -5.08 6.38 2.45
C GLY A 116 -4.03 5.27 2.61
N ALA A 117 -2.86 5.61 3.15
CA ALA A 117 -1.76 4.67 3.43
C ALA A 117 -1.67 4.23 4.91
N VAL A 118 -2.54 4.77 5.77
CA VAL A 118 -2.52 4.51 7.22
C VAL A 118 -3.52 3.42 7.57
N VAL A 119 -3.09 2.40 8.33
CA VAL A 119 -4.00 1.41 8.91
C VAL A 119 -4.66 2.00 10.14
N GLN A 120 -5.99 2.05 10.16
CA GLN A 120 -6.78 2.56 11.29
C GLN A 120 -7.14 1.45 12.28
N SER A 121 -7.62 0.32 11.77
CA SER A 121 -8.03 -0.81 12.59
C SER A 121 -7.87 -2.12 11.82
N ALA A 122 -7.88 -3.22 12.57
CA ALA A 122 -8.00 -4.57 12.02
C ALA A 122 -8.99 -5.36 12.87
N GLU A 123 -9.67 -6.27 12.21
CA GLU A 123 -10.70 -7.13 12.78
C GLU A 123 -10.49 -8.56 12.29
N VAL A 124 -10.95 -9.51 13.09
CA VAL A 124 -10.94 -10.93 12.76
C VAL A 124 -12.37 -11.44 12.82
N ASP A 125 -12.73 -12.34 11.91
CA ASP A 125 -14.03 -13.03 11.95
C ASP A 125 -14.02 -14.07 13.08
N GLU A 126 -14.38 -13.64 14.29
CA GLU A 126 -14.32 -14.47 15.49
C GLU A 126 -15.21 -15.72 15.41
N ASP A 127 -16.34 -15.66 14.68
CA ASP A 127 -17.31 -16.74 14.55
C ASP A 127 -16.75 -17.92 13.72
N HIS A 128 -15.88 -17.63 12.77
CA HIS A 128 -15.27 -18.61 11.88
C HIS A 128 -13.82 -18.94 12.24
N LEU A 129 -13.27 -18.29 13.27
CA LEU A 129 -11.89 -18.47 13.67
C LEU A 129 -11.73 -19.65 14.62
N GLY A 130 -10.93 -20.64 14.22
CA GLY A 130 -10.58 -21.79 15.07
C GLY A 130 -9.15 -21.73 15.62
N PRO A 131 -8.84 -22.51 16.68
CA PRO A 131 -7.49 -22.58 17.28
C PRO A 131 -6.40 -23.03 16.30
N TYR A 132 -6.76 -23.77 15.27
CA TYR A 132 -5.84 -24.30 14.24
C TYR A 132 -5.78 -23.42 12.98
N ALA A 133 -6.57 -22.35 12.91
CA ALA A 133 -6.64 -21.46 11.75
C ALA A 133 -5.44 -20.50 11.63
N GLY A 134 -4.39 -20.67 12.45
CA GLY A 134 -3.25 -19.73 12.50
C GLY A 134 -2.54 -19.55 11.16
N GLY A 135 -2.40 -20.62 10.36
CA GLY A 135 -1.81 -20.54 9.02
C GLY A 135 -2.67 -19.78 8.03
N GLU A 136 -3.98 -20.05 8.03
CA GLU A 136 -4.95 -19.35 7.19
C GLU A 136 -5.05 -17.88 7.58
N LEU A 137 -5.16 -17.59 8.87
CA LEU A 137 -5.19 -16.23 9.41
C LEU A 137 -3.93 -15.44 9.06
N ALA A 138 -2.73 -16.06 9.16
CA ALA A 138 -1.48 -15.42 8.76
C ALA A 138 -1.45 -15.10 7.27
N ASN A 139 -1.93 -16.02 6.43
CA ASN A 139 -2.02 -15.80 4.98
C ASN A 139 -3.05 -14.73 4.63
N ASP A 140 -4.20 -14.72 5.30
CA ASP A 140 -5.26 -13.74 5.13
C ASP A 140 -4.77 -12.34 5.51
N ALA A 141 -4.12 -12.22 6.68
CA ALA A 141 -3.50 -10.98 7.15
C ALA A 141 -2.43 -10.47 6.19
N ARG A 142 -1.56 -11.37 5.69
CA ARG A 142 -0.53 -11.01 4.71
C ARG A 142 -1.15 -10.42 3.44
N LEU A 143 -2.14 -11.08 2.87
CA LEU A 143 -2.77 -10.64 1.62
C LEU A 143 -3.58 -9.36 1.81
N ALA A 144 -4.33 -9.23 2.91
CA ALA A 144 -5.05 -8.02 3.26
C ALA A 144 -4.10 -6.81 3.42
N LEU A 145 -2.98 -6.99 4.12
CA LEU A 145 -1.99 -5.94 4.33
C LEU A 145 -1.24 -5.57 3.04
N GLN A 146 -0.98 -6.53 2.15
CA GLN A 146 -0.38 -6.26 0.83
C GLN A 146 -1.32 -5.41 -0.04
N GLU A 147 -2.61 -5.75 -0.05
CA GLU A 147 -3.62 -5.01 -0.79
C GLU A 147 -3.93 -3.64 -0.14
N ALA A 148 -3.84 -3.55 1.19
CA ALA A 148 -3.88 -2.30 1.94
C ALA A 148 -2.66 -1.38 1.66
N ALA A 149 -1.52 -1.95 1.27
CA ALA A 149 -0.33 -1.18 0.90
C ALA A 149 -0.35 -0.68 -0.55
N ARG A 150 -1.22 -1.24 -1.40
CA ARG A 150 -1.43 -0.71 -2.75
C ARG A 150 -2.18 0.61 -2.66
N LEU A 151 -1.60 1.67 -3.22
CA LEU A 151 -2.28 2.94 -3.37
C LEU A 151 -3.52 2.72 -4.25
N PRO A 152 -4.70 3.23 -3.87
CA PRO A 152 -5.85 3.19 -4.75
C PRO A 152 -5.52 4.00 -6.01
N ILE A 153 -5.44 3.31 -7.15
CA ILE A 153 -5.57 3.97 -8.45
C ILE A 153 -7.08 4.17 -8.60
N PRO A 154 -7.61 5.40 -8.58
CA PRO A 154 -9.02 5.60 -8.83
C PRO A 154 -9.34 5.07 -10.23
N ALA A 155 -10.31 4.16 -10.31
CA ALA A 155 -10.86 3.70 -11.58
C ALA A 155 -11.43 4.91 -12.33
N SER A 156 -11.05 5.02 -13.60
CA SER A 156 -11.40 6.11 -14.52
C SER A 156 -12.87 6.11 -14.88
#